data_AF-A0A4P9WGX3-F1
#
_entry.id   AF-A0A4P9WGX3-F1
#
_cell.length_a   1.000
_cell.length_b   1.000
_cell.length_c   1.000
_cell.angle_alpha   90.00
_cell.angle_beta   90.00
_cell.angle_gamma   90.00
#
_symmetry.space_group_name_H-M   'P 1'
#
loop_
_entity.id
_entity.type
_entity.pdbx_description
1 polymer ?
#
loop_
_entity_poly.entity_id
_entity_poly.type
_entity_poly.pdbx_seq_one_letter_code
_entity_poly.pdbx_strand_id
1 'polypeptide(L)'
;IGESEKSISRLFASAKRNSPCVVFMDEIEALFSSRESTGDFGRKVRCRTLFAQLILEIDSLSWESAQVVLLAATNHPEALDASLLRPGTLDRLIAVPPPSVAERRAILVVLQAQTKFADDVDLDWVAERTEGKTGADLKDIVRRA
;
A
#
# COMPACT_ATOMS: atom_id res chain seq x y z
N ILE A 1 -18.99 20.70 -2.51
CA ILE A 1 -18.39 19.71 -3.43
C ILE A 1 -16.92 20.10 -3.56
N GLY A 2 -15.96 19.21 -3.30
CA GLY A 2 -14.54 19.45 -3.64
C GLY A 2 -13.50 19.65 -2.51
N GLU A 3 -13.78 19.41 -1.24
CA GLU A 3 -12.70 19.47 -0.22
C GLU A 3 -11.65 18.37 -0.40
N SER A 4 -12.11 17.14 -0.67
CA SER A 4 -11.22 16.00 -0.89
C SER A 4 -10.38 16.16 -2.17
N GLU A 5 -10.93 16.75 -3.24
CA GLU A 5 -10.19 17.06 -4.48
C GLU A 5 -9.10 18.10 -4.22
N LYS A 6 -9.44 19.18 -3.51
CA LYS A 6 -8.46 20.21 -3.11
C LYS A 6 -7.36 19.63 -2.22
N SER A 7 -7.67 18.65 -1.39
CA SER A 7 -6.67 17.96 -0.57
C SER A 7 -5.64 17.23 -1.44
N ILE A 8 -6.11 16.48 -2.45
CA ILE A 8 -5.24 15.79 -3.41
C ILE A 8 -4.35 16.79 -4.14
N SER A 9 -4.91 17.87 -4.72
CA SER A 9 -4.09 18.87 -5.42
C SER A 9 -3.07 19.56 -4.51
N ARG A 10 -3.43 19.84 -3.25
CA ARG A 10 -2.47 20.41 -2.28
C ARG A 10 -1.34 19.45 -1.97
N LEU A 11 -1.63 18.15 -1.84
CA LEU A 11 -0.65 17.11 -1.59
C LEU A 11 0.37 17.03 -2.74
N PHE A 12 -0.10 16.95 -3.99
CA PHE A 12 0.78 16.89 -5.16
C PHE A 12 1.54 18.20 -5.40
N ALA A 13 0.91 19.36 -5.20
CA ALA A 13 1.61 20.65 -5.24
C ALA A 13 2.71 20.73 -4.16
N SER A 14 2.48 20.17 -2.97
CA SER A 14 3.50 20.08 -1.93
C SER A 14 4.62 19.12 -2.31
N ALA A 15 4.31 17.95 -2.86
CA ALA A 15 5.29 16.98 -3.32
C ALA A 15 6.21 17.58 -4.39
N LYS A 16 5.63 18.25 -5.39
CA LYS A 16 6.38 18.96 -6.46
C LYS A 16 7.37 19.99 -5.89
N ARG A 17 6.93 20.82 -4.94
CA ARG A 17 7.81 21.82 -4.29
C ARG A 17 8.94 21.19 -3.47
N ASN A 18 8.76 19.96 -2.98
CA ASN A 18 9.74 19.24 -2.17
C ASN A 18 10.49 18.17 -2.96
N SER A 19 10.45 18.22 -4.30
CA SER A 19 11.21 17.31 -5.16
C SER A 19 12.71 17.42 -4.88
N PRO A 20 13.46 16.30 -4.77
CA PRO A 20 13.01 14.91 -4.94
C PRO A 20 12.30 14.35 -3.70
N CYS A 21 11.16 13.67 -3.87
CA CYS A 21 10.43 13.07 -2.76
C CYS A 21 9.66 11.79 -3.13
N VAL A 22 9.25 11.03 -2.11
CA VAL A 22 8.37 9.88 -2.26
C VAL A 22 7.01 10.21 -1.64
N VAL A 23 5.94 9.99 -2.39
CA VAL A 23 4.56 10.03 -1.89
C VAL A 23 4.11 8.59 -1.69
N PHE A 24 3.76 8.21 -0.47
CA PHE A 24 3.22 6.89 -0.15
C PHE A 24 1.73 6.99 0.16
N MET A 25 0.91 6.24 -0.56
CA MET A 25 -0.53 6.13 -0.38
C MET A 25 -0.89 4.71 0.05
N ASP A 26 -1.19 4.54 1.33
CA ASP A 26 -1.66 3.26 1.86
C ASP A 26 -3.18 3.11 1.70
N GLU A 27 -3.65 1.87 1.65
CA GLU A 27 -5.06 1.51 1.48
C GLU A 27 -5.75 2.33 0.37
N ILE A 28 -5.13 2.42 -0.80
CA ILE A 28 -5.61 3.27 -1.89
C ILE A 28 -7.05 2.88 -2.33
N GLU A 29 -7.46 1.62 -2.10
CA GLU A 29 -8.83 1.13 -2.25
C GLU A 29 -9.87 1.89 -1.41
N ALA A 30 -9.48 2.53 -0.31
CA ALA A 30 -10.36 3.37 0.47
C ALA A 30 -10.88 4.56 -0.35
N LEU A 31 -10.12 5.02 -1.35
CA LEU A 31 -10.56 6.04 -2.30
C LEU A 31 -11.55 5.48 -3.34
N PHE A 32 -11.59 4.15 -3.51
CA PHE A 32 -12.37 3.45 -4.55
C PHE A 32 -13.58 2.68 -4.02
N SER A 33 -13.68 2.46 -2.69
CA SER A 33 -14.73 1.69 -2.02
C SER A 33 -16.11 2.36 -2.09
N SER A 34 -16.75 2.24 -3.26
CA SER A 34 -18.18 2.50 -3.50
C SER A 34 -18.72 1.63 -4.64
N ARG A 35 -18.17 0.42 -4.82
CA ARG A 35 -18.82 -0.64 -5.57
C ARG A 35 -19.63 -1.46 -4.57
N GLU A 36 -20.95 -1.53 -4.80
CA GLU A 36 -21.93 -2.46 -4.21
C GLU A 36 -22.97 -2.00 -3.17
N SER A 37 -22.98 -0.75 -2.66
CA SER A 37 -24.20 -0.27 -1.98
C SER A 37 -25.17 0.36 -2.98
N THR A 38 -26.12 -0.44 -3.45
CA THR A 38 -27.34 -0.08 -4.20
C THR A 38 -28.15 0.95 -3.40
N GLY A 39 -27.91 2.25 -3.61
CA GLY A 39 -28.74 3.28 -2.99
C GLY A 39 -28.25 4.73 -3.10
N ASP A 40 -26.95 4.99 -3.27
CA ASP A 40 -26.43 6.36 -3.20
C ASP A 40 -25.70 6.79 -4.49
N PHE A 41 -26.47 7.35 -5.44
CA PHE A 41 -25.97 7.89 -6.71
C PHE A 41 -24.97 9.05 -6.50
N GLY A 42 -25.13 9.84 -5.43
CA GLY A 42 -24.30 11.00 -5.14
C GLY A 42 -22.88 10.63 -4.68
N ARG A 43 -22.74 9.51 -3.96
CA ARG A 43 -21.44 9.01 -3.47
C ARG A 43 -20.58 8.41 -4.58
N LYS A 44 -21.20 7.69 -5.54
CA LYS A 44 -20.51 7.16 -6.73
C LYS A 44 -19.89 8.26 -7.60
N VAL A 45 -20.59 9.38 -7.78
CA VAL A 45 -20.07 10.51 -8.57
C VAL A 45 -18.86 11.15 -7.88
N ARG A 46 -18.89 11.34 -6.56
CA ARG A 46 -17.76 11.91 -5.80
C ARG A 46 -16.49 11.07 -5.87
N CYS A 47 -16.60 9.74 -5.71
CA CYS A 47 -15.44 8.84 -5.83
C CYS A 47 -14.84 8.90 -7.23
N ARG A 48 -15.67 8.99 -8.28
CA ARG A 48 -15.21 9.10 -9.67
C ARG A 48 -14.49 10.43 -9.95
N THR A 49 -14.94 11.52 -9.35
CA THR A 49 -14.26 12.82 -9.52
C THR A 49 -12.91 12.86 -8.79
N LEU A 50 -12.82 12.28 -7.59
CA LEU A 50 -11.55 12.15 -6.86
C LEU A 50 -10.53 11.31 -7.61
N PHE A 51 -11.01 10.23 -8.23
CA PHE A 51 -10.22 9.38 -9.09
C PHE A 51 -9.65 10.12 -10.30
N ALA A 52 -10.51 10.86 -11.02
CA ALA A 52 -10.08 11.67 -12.15
C ALA A 52 -9.04 12.72 -11.72
N GLN A 53 -9.23 13.35 -10.56
CA GLN A 53 -8.25 14.28 -10.01
C GLN A 53 -6.91 13.62 -9.73
N LEU A 54 -6.90 12.43 -9.11
CA LEU A 54 -5.67 11.70 -8.82
C LEU A 54 -4.89 11.38 -10.10
N ILE A 55 -5.56 10.90 -11.15
CA ILE A 55 -4.92 10.62 -12.45
C ILE A 55 -4.33 11.90 -13.04
N LEU A 56 -5.09 13.01 -13.04
CA LEU A 56 -4.61 14.28 -13.56
C LEU A 56 -3.37 14.78 -12.84
N GLU A 57 -3.29 14.63 -11.52
CA GLU A 57 -2.11 15.01 -10.75
C GLU A 57 -0.91 14.09 -11.05
N ILE A 58 -1.12 12.78 -11.20
CA ILE A 58 -0.06 11.83 -11.57
C ILE A 58 0.48 12.15 -12.97
N ASP A 59 -0.38 12.38 -13.96
CA ASP A 59 0.01 12.75 -15.32
C ASP A 59 0.82 14.05 -15.31
N SER A 60 0.47 15.01 -14.46
CA SER A 60 1.19 16.28 -14.32
C SER A 60 2.62 16.12 -13.77
N LEU A 61 2.92 15.05 -13.01
CA LEU A 61 4.28 14.79 -12.52
C LEU A 61 5.22 14.44 -13.67
N SER A 62 4.73 13.74 -14.68
CA SER A 62 5.52 13.32 -15.85
C SER A 62 5.92 14.50 -16.75
N TRP A 63 5.11 15.57 -16.80
CA TRP A 63 5.36 16.72 -17.67
C TRP A 63 6.29 17.77 -17.05
N GLU A 64 6.31 17.89 -15.73
CA GLU A 64 7.02 18.98 -15.03
C GLU A 64 8.48 18.65 -14.64
N SER A 65 9.02 17.50 -15.08
CA SER A 65 10.38 17.03 -14.69
C SER A 65 10.59 16.91 -13.17
N ALA A 66 9.52 16.82 -12.38
CA ALA A 66 9.60 16.67 -10.95
C ALA A 66 10.04 15.23 -10.59
N GLN A 67 11.02 15.09 -9.70
CA GLN A 67 11.52 13.79 -9.22
C GLN A 67 10.65 13.29 -8.07
N VAL A 68 9.36 13.07 -8.35
CA VAL A 68 8.40 12.55 -7.38
C VAL A 68 8.09 11.10 -7.71
N VAL A 69 8.35 10.20 -6.77
CA VAL A 69 7.96 8.79 -6.88
C VAL A 69 6.66 8.58 -6.12
N LEU A 70 5.64 8.07 -6.80
CA LEU A 70 4.40 7.64 -6.16
C LEU A 70 4.46 6.15 -5.86
N LEU A 71 4.27 5.78 -4.60
CA LEU A 71 4.08 4.42 -4.14
C LEU A 71 2.66 4.28 -3.59
N ALA A 72 1.94 3.26 -4.05
CA ALA A 72 0.60 2.96 -3.55
C ALA A 72 0.55 1.51 -3.06
N ALA A 73 -0.13 1.28 -1.93
CA ALA A 73 -0.38 -0.04 -1.38
C ALA A 73 -1.89 -0.33 -1.34
N THR A 74 -2.25 -1.58 -1.62
CA THR A 74 -3.64 -2.06 -1.56
C THR A 74 -3.69 -3.51 -1.13
N ASN A 75 -4.72 -3.88 -0.35
CA ASN A 75 -5.05 -5.27 -0.07
C ASN A 75 -6.08 -5.84 -1.06
N HIS A 76 -6.69 -4.96 -1.86
CA HIS A 76 -7.77 -5.27 -2.79
C HIS A 76 -7.43 -4.80 -4.20
N PRO A 77 -6.43 -5.41 -4.88
CA PRO A 77 -6.06 -5.04 -6.25
C PRO A 77 -7.24 -5.15 -7.23
N GLU A 78 -8.21 -6.03 -6.98
CA GLU A 78 -9.46 -6.17 -7.73
C GLU A 78 -10.41 -4.97 -7.61
N ALA A 79 -10.27 -4.18 -6.55
CA ALA A 79 -11.06 -2.96 -6.34
C ALA A 79 -10.50 -1.77 -7.14
N LEU A 80 -9.28 -1.88 -7.66
CA LEU A 80 -8.64 -0.83 -8.46
C LEU A 80 -9.27 -0.72 -9.85
N ASP A 81 -9.44 0.51 -10.33
CA ASP A 81 -9.86 0.74 -11.71
C ASP A 81 -8.69 0.51 -12.67
N ALA A 82 -8.96 -0.21 -13.77
CA ALA A 82 -7.95 -0.55 -14.77
C ALA A 82 -7.26 0.67 -15.41
N SER A 83 -7.85 1.87 -15.33
CA SER A 83 -7.20 3.09 -15.82
C SER A 83 -6.04 3.58 -14.95
N LEU A 84 -5.94 3.17 -13.68
CA LEU A 84 -4.75 3.40 -12.85
C LEU A 84 -3.58 2.48 -13.22
N LEU A 85 -3.85 1.34 -13.84
CA LEU A 85 -2.84 0.34 -14.16
C LEU A 85 -2.21 0.57 -15.54
N ARG A 86 -2.43 1.76 -16.12
CA ARG A 86 -1.94 2.10 -17.46
C ARG A 86 -0.51 2.62 -17.38
N PRO A 87 0.29 2.43 -18.45
CA PRO A 87 1.60 3.07 -18.54
C PRO A 87 1.51 4.57 -18.30
N GLY A 88 2.36 5.09 -17.40
CA GLY A 88 2.39 6.51 -17.01
C GLY A 88 1.63 6.86 -15.72
N THR A 89 0.82 5.94 -15.18
CA THR A 89 0.18 6.11 -13.86
C THR A 89 0.76 5.15 -12.82
N LEU A 90 0.07 4.07 -12.43
CA LEU A 90 0.60 3.00 -11.59
C LEU A 90 1.04 1.82 -12.47
N ASP A 91 2.14 2.00 -13.20
CA ASP A 91 2.60 1.07 -14.23
C ASP A 91 3.47 -0.09 -13.69
N ARG A 92 4.01 0.05 -12.47
CA ARG A 92 4.79 -0.99 -11.78
C ARG A 92 3.98 -1.63 -10.66
N LEU A 93 3.50 -2.85 -10.91
CA LEU A 93 2.83 -3.66 -9.90
C LEU A 93 3.82 -4.63 -9.26
N ILE A 94 3.95 -4.54 -7.94
CA ILE A 94 4.81 -5.42 -7.14
C ILE A 94 3.89 -6.22 -6.22
N ALA A 95 3.78 -7.52 -6.47
CA ALA A 95 3.05 -8.42 -5.60
C ALA A 95 3.90 -8.77 -4.37
N VAL A 96 3.30 -8.68 -3.18
CA VAL A 96 3.92 -9.09 -1.92
C VAL A 96 3.16 -10.31 -1.40
N PRO A 97 3.58 -11.54 -1.76
CA PRO A 97 2.94 -12.75 -1.28
C PRO A 97 3.27 -13.00 0.20
N PRO A 98 2.54 -13.91 0.88
CA PRO A 98 2.96 -14.43 2.17
C PRO A 98 4.39 -14.99 2.10
N PRO A 99 5.21 -14.81 3.15
CA PRO A 99 6.62 -15.22 3.14
C PRO A 99 6.77 -16.73 3.06
N SER A 100 7.77 -17.19 2.30
CA SER A 100 8.27 -18.57 2.27
C SER A 100 8.88 -19.00 3.61
N VAL A 101 9.18 -20.29 3.76
CA VAL A 101 9.83 -20.83 4.99
C VAL A 101 11.14 -20.08 5.29
N ALA A 102 11.99 -19.88 4.27
CA ALA A 102 13.26 -19.18 4.41
C ALA A 102 13.06 -17.70 4.83
N GLU A 103 12.06 -17.02 4.26
CA GLU A 103 11.74 -15.64 4.61
C GLU A 103 11.14 -15.53 6.02
N ARG A 104 10.28 -16.48 6.43
CA ARG A 104 9.76 -16.54 7.80
C ARG A 104 10.87 -16.74 8.81
N ARG A 105 11.83 -17.62 8.52
CA ARG A 105 13.04 -17.80 9.33
C ARG A 105 13.82 -16.48 9.44
N ALA A 106 14.02 -15.77 8.32
CA ALA A 106 14.70 -14.48 8.33
C ALA A 106 13.97 -13.44 9.18
N ILE A 107 12.63 -13.39 9.11
CA ILE A 107 11.80 -12.53 9.95
C ILE A 107 11.98 -12.90 11.44
N LEU A 108 11.96 -14.19 11.78
CA LEU A 108 12.16 -14.67 13.15
C LEU A 108 13.53 -14.30 13.71
N VAL A 109 14.59 -14.33 12.90
CA VAL A 109 15.94 -13.85 13.29
C VAL A 109 15.91 -12.35 13.65
N VAL A 110 15.22 -11.53 12.85
CA VAL A 110 15.05 -10.10 13.15
C VAL A 110 14.24 -9.90 14.44
N LEU A 111 13.19 -10.70 14.66
CA LEU A 111 12.38 -10.64 15.87
C LEU A 111 13.16 -11.09 17.11
N GLN A 112 14.02 -12.11 17.00
CA GLN A 112 14.91 -12.56 18.07
C GLN A 112 15.89 -11.46 18.52
N ALA A 113 16.33 -10.60 17.59
CA ALA A 113 17.18 -9.46 17.91
C ALA A 113 16.42 -8.35 18.66
N GLN A 114 15.10 -8.25 18.49
CA GLN A 114 14.23 -7.27 19.18
C GLN A 114 13.73 -7.79 20.53
N THR A 115 13.48 -9.10 20.62
CA THR A 115 13.00 -9.80 21.82
C THR A 115 13.85 -11.04 22.01
N LYS A 116 14.61 -11.11 23.10
CA LYS A 116 15.51 -12.24 23.34
C LYS A 116 14.71 -13.53 23.54
N PHE A 117 14.91 -14.50 22.66
CA PHE A 117 14.36 -15.85 22.80
C PHE A 117 15.25 -16.67 23.74
N ALA A 118 14.70 -17.78 24.25
CA ALA A 118 15.52 -18.78 24.94
C ALA A 118 16.51 -19.44 23.95
N ASP A 119 17.65 -19.90 24.46
CA ASP A 119 18.75 -20.43 23.63
C ASP A 119 18.39 -21.77 22.96
N ASP A 120 17.33 -22.43 23.40
CA ASP A 120 16.81 -23.70 22.88
C ASP A 120 15.69 -23.53 21.83
N VAL A 121 15.36 -22.29 21.44
CA VAL A 121 14.34 -22.05 20.42
C VAL A 121 14.88 -22.35 19.02
N ASP A 122 14.32 -23.37 18.39
CA ASP A 122 14.60 -23.74 17.00
C ASP A 122 13.78 -22.88 16.03
N LEU A 123 14.43 -21.89 15.41
CA LEU A 123 13.79 -20.99 14.45
C LEU A 123 13.37 -21.69 13.15
N ASP A 124 14.09 -22.74 12.75
CA ASP A 124 13.78 -23.50 11.55
C ASP A 124 12.49 -24.30 11.77
N TRP A 125 12.36 -24.95 12.93
CA TRP A 125 11.13 -25.64 13.35
C TRP A 125 9.92 -24.71 13.44
N VAL A 126 10.10 -23.49 13.94
CA VAL A 126 9.02 -22.49 14.01
C VAL A 126 8.63 -22.04 12.60
N ALA A 127 9.61 -21.71 11.75
CA ALA A 127 9.35 -21.24 10.39
C ALA A 127 8.57 -22.27 9.53
N GLU A 128 8.84 -23.56 9.71
CA GLU A 128 8.10 -24.65 9.06
C GLU A 128 6.64 -24.73 9.52
N ARG A 129 6.36 -24.50 10.81
CA ARG A 129 5.02 -24.60 11.40
C ARG A 129 4.15 -23.36 11.26
N THR A 130 4.74 -22.24 10.83
CA THR A 130 4.02 -20.98 10.64
C THR A 130 3.67 -20.72 9.18
N GLU A 131 3.29 -21.77 8.43
CA GLU A 131 2.87 -21.61 7.03
C GLU A 131 1.68 -20.65 6.91
N GLY A 132 1.71 -19.78 5.88
CA GLY A 132 0.69 -18.77 5.63
C GLY A 132 0.72 -17.57 6.59
N LYS A 133 1.60 -17.55 7.59
CA LYS A 133 1.74 -16.43 8.53
C LYS A 133 2.55 -15.29 7.91
N THR A 134 2.03 -14.07 8.06
CA THR A 134 2.72 -12.84 7.68
C THR A 134 3.76 -12.43 8.72
N GLY A 135 4.60 -11.44 8.41
CA GLY A 135 5.52 -10.87 9.41
C GLY A 135 4.80 -10.29 10.64
N ALA A 136 3.60 -9.74 10.46
CA ALA A 136 2.77 -9.26 11.56
C ALA A 136 2.28 -10.42 12.45
N ASP A 137 1.86 -11.52 11.86
CA ASP A 137 1.44 -12.72 12.60
C ASP A 137 2.61 -13.33 13.39
N LEU A 138 3.79 -13.42 12.78
CA LEU A 138 5.00 -13.93 13.46
C LEU A 138 5.36 -13.05 14.66
N LYS A 139 5.28 -11.73 14.50
CA LYS A 139 5.49 -10.78 15.60
C LYS A 139 4.47 -10.97 16.72
N ASP A 140 3.20 -11.22 16.39
CA ASP A 140 2.16 -11.47 17.39
C ASP A 140 2.36 -12.80 18.12
N ILE A 141 2.81 -13.85 17.43
CA ILE A 141 3.18 -15.14 18.04
C ILE A 141 4.31 -14.92 19.07
N VAL A 142 5.38 -14.24 18.66
CA VAL A 142 6.52 -13.92 19.54
C VAL A 142 6.10 -13.09 20.75
N ARG A 143 5.16 -12.15 20.58
CA ARG A 143 4.66 -11.32 21.68
C ARG A 143 3.84 -12.09 22.72
N ARG A 144 3.19 -13.18 22.31
CA ARG A 144 2.31 -13.99 23.19
C ARG A 144 3.02 -15.16 23.86
N ALA A 145 4.19 -15.54 23.36
CA ALA A 145 5.05 -16.58 23.93
C ALA A 145 5.75 -16.06 25.19
#